data_AF-A0A1F7AB83-F1
#
_entry.id   AF-A0A1F7AB83-F1
#
_cell.length_a   1.000
_cell.length_b   1.000
_cell.length_c   1.000
_cell.angle_alpha   90.00
_cell.angle_beta   90.00
_cell.angle_gamma   90.00
#
_symmetry.space_group_name_H-M   'P 1'
#
loop_
_entity.id
_entity.type
_entity.pdbx_description
1 polymer ?
#
loop_
_entity_poly.entity_id
_entity_poly.type
_entity_poly.pdbx_seq_one_letter_code
_entity_poly.pdbx_strand_id
1 'polypeptide(L)'
;MDTDLRLGQKFLLSTAAILGYMAVWALILLPPALLLSGDAQVIVLAVCGALIFLLYLPWFFWSTNHIWQFKGSGQPISFENLKKEILAINTFDSAVMVTEKNPRHLVVTWKYVDATWFEVFRKAGMTSTYFLHIKFNPEKNAVYLVDRTKTIKWHKGPLGFAKSFSLFSGILMNKLAIGKAWGIRENFSIGKLYDYKFSPEEIKNPVMNTILRSGWNLRFALV
;
A
#
# COMPACT_ATOMS: atom_id res chain seq x y z
N MET A 1 17.13 3.27 5.03
CA MET A 1 17.64 3.79 6.32
C MET A 1 16.86 5.03 6.79
N ASP A 2 16.82 6.13 6.04
CA ASP A 2 16.09 7.33 6.49
C ASP A 2 14.55 7.17 6.42
N THR A 3 14.05 6.39 5.46
CA THR A 3 12.61 6.10 5.30
C THR A 3 12.07 5.20 6.40
N ASP A 4 12.84 4.19 6.84
CA ASP A 4 12.46 3.24 7.88
C ASP A 4 12.38 3.93 9.26
N LEU A 5 13.32 4.85 9.52
CA LEU A 5 13.33 5.67 10.73
C LEU A 5 12.09 6.59 10.79
N ARG A 6 11.76 7.26 9.68
CA ARG A 6 10.56 8.11 9.59
C ARG A 6 9.27 7.31 9.71
N LEU A 7 9.25 6.07 9.21
CA LEU A 7 8.12 5.17 9.36
C LEU A 7 7.91 4.76 10.83
N GLY A 8 9.00 4.37 11.51
CA GLY A 8 8.98 4.03 12.93
C GLY A 8 8.51 5.18 13.83
N GLN A 9 8.99 6.41 13.58
CA GLN A 9 8.55 7.60 14.31
C GLN A 9 7.04 7.85 14.17
N LYS A 10 6.50 7.73 12.95
CA LYS A 10 5.07 7.91 12.70
C LYS A 10 4.22 6.82 13.34
N PHE A 11 4.69 5.58 13.33
CA PHE A 11 4.04 4.48 14.02
C PHE A 11 3.97 4.73 15.53
N LEU A 12 5.08 5.15 16.14
CA LEU A 12 5.13 5.54 17.56
C LEU A 12 4.17 6.69 17.85
N LEU A 13 4.13 7.71 17.01
CA LEU A 13 3.25 8.86 17.18
C LEU A 13 1.77 8.48 17.07
N SER A 14 1.39 7.57 16.15
CA SER A 14 0.03 7.04 16.09
C SER A 14 -0.33 6.22 17.33
N THR A 15 0.61 5.42 17.84
CA THR A 15 0.40 4.63 19.06
C THR A 15 0.22 5.56 20.27
N ALA A 16 1.08 6.56 20.41
CA ALA A 16 1.00 7.57 21.46
C ALA A 16 -0.31 8.37 21.40
N ALA A 17 -0.78 8.72 20.20
CA ALA A 17 -2.06 9.39 20.03
C ALA A 17 -3.24 8.53 20.52
N ILE A 18 -3.26 7.23 20.18
CA ILE A 18 -4.30 6.30 20.63
C ILE A 18 -4.28 6.16 22.16
N LEU A 19 -3.09 6.01 22.75
CA LEU A 19 -2.94 5.95 24.21
C LEU A 19 -3.40 7.25 24.88
N GLY A 20 -3.06 8.40 24.31
CA GLY A 20 -3.53 9.71 24.78
C GLY A 20 -5.05 9.85 24.72
N TYR A 21 -5.68 9.42 23.63
CA TYR A 21 -7.14 9.38 23.49
C TYR A 21 -7.77 8.50 24.59
N MET A 22 -7.24 7.30 24.81
CA MET A 22 -7.72 6.40 25.87
C MET A 22 -7.56 7.01 27.27
N ALA A 23 -6.42 7.66 27.54
CA ALA A 23 -6.15 8.29 28.83
C ALA A 23 -7.10 9.47 29.12
N VAL A 24 -7.36 10.32 28.13
CA VAL A 24 -8.31 11.44 28.25
C VAL A 24 -9.71 10.93 28.57
N TRP A 25 -10.17 9.90 27.88
CA TRP A 25 -11.50 9.33 28.15
C TRP A 25 -11.58 8.57 29.47
N ALA A 26 -10.51 7.89 29.89
CA ALA A 26 -10.43 7.30 31.22
C ALA A 26 -10.56 8.35 32.32
N LEU A 27 -9.92 9.52 32.16
CA LEU A 27 -10.05 10.65 33.08
C LEU A 27 -11.47 11.24 33.09
N ILE A 28 -12.16 11.27 31.95
CA ILE A 28 -13.55 11.75 31.85
C ILE A 28 -14.53 10.77 32.54
N LEU A 29 -14.27 9.46 32.47
CA LEU A 29 -15.13 8.44 33.08
C LEU A 29 -14.91 8.29 34.60
N LEU A 30 -13.77 8.76 35.11
CA LEU A 30 -13.38 8.59 36.52
C LEU A 30 -14.28 9.35 37.51
N PRO A 31 -14.64 10.65 37.31
CA PRO A 31 -15.55 11.35 38.21
C PRO A 31 -16.96 10.75 38.27
N PRO A 32 -17.65 10.44 37.15
CA PRO A 32 -18.94 9.75 37.20
C PRO A 32 -18.87 8.39 37.90
N ALA A 33 -17.75 7.66 37.75
CA ALA A 33 -17.57 6.38 38.41
C ALA A 33 -17.38 6.49 39.94
N LEU A 34 -16.85 7.61 40.44
CA LEU A 34 -16.60 7.82 41.87
C LEU A 34 -17.70 8.60 42.59
N LEU A 35 -18.37 9.53 41.89
CA LEU A 35 -19.31 10.49 42.48
C LEU A 35 -20.78 10.05 42.37
N LEU A 36 -21.11 9.17 41.42
CA LEU A 36 -22.46 8.65 41.23
C LEU A 36 -22.58 7.24 41.80
N SER A 37 -23.76 6.87 42.27
CA SER A 37 -24.07 5.53 42.79
C SER A 37 -25.43 5.05 42.27
N GLY A 38 -25.60 3.73 42.16
CA GLY A 38 -26.86 3.10 41.74
C GLY A 38 -27.13 3.23 40.23
N ASP A 39 -28.39 3.25 39.84
CA ASP A 39 -28.80 3.22 38.43
C ASP A 39 -28.28 4.41 37.62
N ALA A 40 -28.18 5.59 38.24
CA ALA A 40 -27.65 6.79 37.60
C ALA A 40 -26.19 6.61 37.15
N GLN A 41 -25.37 5.92 37.94
CA GLN A 41 -23.98 5.64 37.59
C GLN A 41 -23.89 4.73 36.36
N VAL A 42 -24.70 3.66 36.32
CA VAL A 42 -24.74 2.71 35.22
C VAL A 42 -25.17 3.39 33.92
N ILE A 43 -26.23 4.20 33.99
CA ILE A 43 -26.76 4.93 32.82
C ILE A 43 -25.71 5.90 32.29
N VAL A 44 -25.08 6.70 33.16
CA VAL A 44 -24.08 7.70 32.73
C VAL A 44 -22.85 7.03 32.11
N LEU A 45 -22.32 5.97 32.71
CA LEU A 45 -21.18 5.24 32.16
C LEU A 45 -21.52 4.57 30.82
N ALA A 46 -22.72 4.01 30.68
CA ALA A 46 -23.17 3.40 29.42
C ALA A 46 -23.29 4.45 28.30
N VAL A 47 -23.86 5.63 28.59
CA VAL A 47 -24.00 6.73 27.63
C VAL A 47 -22.63 7.29 27.25
N CYS A 48 -21.76 7.56 28.23
CA CYS A 48 -20.41 8.04 27.97
C CYS A 48 -19.59 7.01 27.17
N GLY A 49 -19.67 5.72 27.52
CA GLY A 49 -19.02 4.63 26.78
C GLY A 49 -19.49 4.54 25.32
N ALA A 50 -20.80 4.66 25.08
CA ALA A 50 -21.35 4.68 23.73
C ALA A 50 -20.86 5.90 22.93
N LEU A 51 -20.83 7.09 23.54
CA LEU A 51 -20.30 8.29 22.90
C LEU A 51 -18.82 8.15 22.56
N ILE A 52 -18.00 7.59 23.44
CA ILE A 52 -16.57 7.30 23.18
C ILE A 52 -16.43 6.42 21.95
N PHE A 53 -17.18 5.31 21.91
CA PHE A 53 -17.11 4.38 20.79
C PHE A 53 -17.52 5.05 19.47
N LEU A 54 -18.59 5.85 19.48
CA LEU A 54 -19.06 6.58 18.31
C LEU A 54 -18.07 7.64 17.83
N LEU A 55 -17.42 8.35 18.75
CA LEU A 55 -16.45 9.40 18.44
C LEU A 55 -15.06 8.86 18.07
N TYR A 56 -14.75 7.61 18.43
CA TYR A 56 -13.45 7.00 18.15
C TYR A 56 -13.18 6.88 16.64
N LEU A 57 -14.14 6.37 15.87
CA LEU A 57 -13.95 6.12 14.44
C LEU A 57 -13.63 7.42 13.67
N PRO A 58 -14.41 8.51 13.78
CA PRO A 58 -14.08 9.79 13.14
C PRO A 58 -12.71 10.33 13.55
N TRP A 59 -12.39 10.30 14.85
CA TRP A 59 -11.11 10.76 15.37
C TRP A 59 -9.94 9.92 14.86
N PHE A 60 -10.09 8.60 14.82
CA PHE A 60 -9.08 7.66 14.33
C PHE A 60 -8.78 7.90 12.85
N PHE A 61 -9.80 8.03 12.01
CA PHE A 61 -9.61 8.33 10.58
C PHE A 61 -8.96 9.69 10.36
N TRP A 62 -9.34 10.71 11.14
CA TRP A 62 -8.72 12.04 11.07
C TRP A 62 -7.23 12.00 11.49
N SER A 63 -6.94 11.37 12.62
CA SER A 63 -5.60 11.25 13.19
C SER A 63 -4.65 10.47 12.26
N THR A 64 -5.08 9.30 11.80
CA THR A 64 -4.28 8.48 10.87
C THR A 64 -4.00 9.22 9.56
N ASN A 65 -5.00 9.86 8.96
CA ASN A 65 -4.81 10.64 7.73
C ASN A 65 -3.91 11.87 7.92
N HIS A 66 -3.78 12.40 9.14
CA HIS A 66 -2.90 13.53 9.42
C HIS A 66 -1.45 13.09 9.68
N ILE A 67 -1.25 12.03 10.47
CA ILE A 67 0.07 11.49 10.85
C ILE A 67 0.75 10.83 9.64
N TRP A 68 -0.01 10.13 8.80
CA TRP A 68 0.50 9.37 7.66
C TRP A 68 0.64 10.21 6.37
N GLN A 69 0.97 11.49 6.49
CA GLN A 69 1.32 12.36 5.35
C GLN A 69 2.83 12.49 5.22
N PHE A 70 3.40 12.10 4.08
CA PHE A 70 4.81 12.28 3.80
C PHE A 70 4.96 13.51 2.93
N LYS A 71 5.48 14.59 3.51
CA LYS A 71 5.72 15.83 2.77
C LYS A 71 6.86 15.62 1.78
N GLY A 72 6.68 16.08 0.56
CA GLY A 72 7.74 16.14 -0.44
C GLY A 72 8.83 17.14 -0.04
N SER A 73 10.02 16.99 -0.58
CA SER A 73 11.12 17.93 -0.38
C SER A 73 11.07 19.05 -1.43
N GLY A 74 11.07 20.31 -0.99
CA GLY A 74 11.15 21.47 -1.89
C GLY A 74 9.81 21.90 -2.48
N GLN A 75 9.85 22.75 -3.51
CA GLN A 75 8.66 23.22 -4.21
C GLN A 75 8.16 22.15 -5.20
N PRO A 76 6.84 21.88 -5.24
CA PRO A 76 6.29 20.87 -6.14
C PRO A 76 6.48 21.26 -7.60
N ILE A 77 7.04 20.34 -8.39
CA ILE A 77 7.10 20.50 -9.86
C ILE A 77 5.70 20.43 -10.47
N SER A 78 5.54 20.86 -11.72
CA SER A 78 4.25 20.77 -12.41
C SER A 78 3.74 19.33 -12.52
N PHE A 79 2.42 19.17 -12.51
CA PHE A 79 1.76 17.87 -12.64
C PHE A 79 2.21 17.10 -13.89
N GLU A 80 2.30 17.78 -15.03
CA GLU A 80 2.72 17.17 -16.30
C GLU A 80 4.16 16.66 -16.24
N ASN A 81 5.06 17.40 -15.58
CA ASN A 81 6.45 16.98 -15.42
C ASN A 81 6.56 15.74 -14.51
N LEU A 82 5.85 15.72 -13.38
CA LEU A 82 5.82 14.55 -12.49
C LEU A 82 5.23 13.32 -13.20
N LYS A 83 4.15 13.50 -13.96
CA LYS A 83 3.55 12.42 -14.76
C LYS A 83 4.55 11.88 -15.77
N LYS A 84 5.25 12.75 -16.49
CA LYS A 84 6.27 12.39 -17.48
C LYS A 84 7.43 11.63 -16.85
N GLU A 85 7.92 12.07 -15.68
CA GLU A 85 8.97 11.37 -14.94
C GLU A 85 8.56 9.96 -14.55
N ILE A 86 7.33 9.78 -14.05
CA ILE A 86 6.82 8.45 -13.68
C ILE A 86 6.63 7.56 -14.91
N LEU A 87 6.13 8.11 -16.03
CA LEU A 87 5.98 7.36 -17.28
C LEU A 87 7.31 6.99 -17.93
N ALA A 88 8.38 7.75 -17.68
CA ALA A 88 9.72 7.46 -18.19
C ALA A 88 10.26 6.11 -17.67
N ILE A 89 9.70 5.54 -16.59
CA ILE A 89 10.04 4.19 -16.11
C ILE A 89 9.88 3.14 -17.22
N ASN A 90 8.93 3.31 -18.14
CA ASN A 90 8.72 2.39 -19.26
C ASN A 90 9.85 2.37 -20.28
N THR A 91 10.68 3.41 -20.34
CA THR A 91 11.79 3.51 -21.30
C THR A 91 12.97 2.64 -20.91
N PHE A 92 13.06 2.22 -19.65
CA PHE A 92 14.09 1.31 -19.18
C PHE A 92 13.70 -0.14 -19.44
N ASP A 93 14.70 -0.96 -19.76
CA ASP A 93 14.55 -2.42 -19.85
C ASP A 93 14.46 -3.04 -18.45
N SER A 94 13.35 -2.75 -17.77
CA SER A 94 13.03 -3.25 -16.45
C SER A 94 11.80 -4.15 -16.52
N ALA A 95 11.68 -5.05 -15.53
CA ALA A 95 10.51 -5.91 -15.34
C ALA A 95 9.25 -5.14 -14.94
N VAL A 96 9.33 -3.83 -14.71
CA VAL A 96 8.24 -2.97 -14.24
C VAL A 96 7.69 -2.15 -15.42
N MET A 97 6.38 -1.95 -15.43
CA MET A 97 5.68 -1.07 -16.36
C MET A 97 4.69 -0.16 -15.63
N VAL A 98 4.48 1.01 -16.23
CA VAL A 98 3.51 2.01 -15.84
C VAL A 98 2.46 2.12 -16.94
N THR A 99 1.20 1.97 -16.60
CA THR A 99 0.08 2.16 -17.53
C THR A 99 -0.77 3.33 -17.08
N GLU A 100 -1.09 4.22 -18.02
CA GLU A 100 -2.07 5.27 -17.80
C GLU A 100 -3.49 4.70 -17.93
N LYS A 101 -4.29 4.82 -16.87
CA LYS A 101 -5.72 4.49 -16.92
C LYS A 101 -6.54 5.71 -17.32
N ASN A 102 -6.24 6.84 -16.68
CA ASN A 102 -6.87 8.13 -16.89
C ASN A 102 -5.79 9.21 -16.69
N PRO A 103 -6.01 10.47 -17.13
CA PRO A 103 -5.01 11.53 -16.98
C PRO A 103 -4.44 11.69 -15.56
N ARG A 104 -5.28 11.53 -14.54
CA ARG A 104 -4.91 11.64 -13.12
C ARG A 104 -4.71 10.29 -12.41
N HIS A 105 -4.63 9.19 -13.15
CA HIS A 105 -4.53 7.84 -12.58
C HIS A 105 -3.57 6.95 -13.39
N LEU A 106 -2.44 6.65 -12.77
CA LEU A 106 -1.46 5.68 -13.28
C LEU A 106 -1.51 4.37 -12.48
N VAL A 107 -1.10 3.28 -13.10
CA VAL A 107 -0.98 1.97 -12.46
C VAL A 107 0.38 1.39 -12.77
N VAL A 108 1.14 1.06 -11.74
CA VAL A 108 2.45 0.43 -11.87
C VAL A 108 2.34 -1.06 -11.53
N THR A 109 2.87 -1.92 -12.39
CA THR A 109 2.83 -3.37 -12.21
C THR A 109 3.99 -4.03 -12.96
N TRP A 110 4.15 -5.35 -12.79
CA TRP A 110 5.14 -6.13 -13.53
C TRP A 110 4.74 -6.27 -15.01
N LYS A 111 5.72 -6.39 -15.93
CA LYS A 111 5.52 -6.66 -17.36
C LYS A 111 5.07 -8.11 -17.63
N TYR A 112 4.03 -8.58 -16.94
CA TYR A 112 3.61 -10.00 -16.99
C TYR A 112 2.95 -10.43 -18.31
N VAL A 113 2.68 -9.48 -19.21
CA VAL A 113 2.14 -9.72 -20.56
C VAL A 113 3.22 -9.68 -21.65
N ASP A 114 4.44 -9.24 -21.32
CA ASP A 114 5.55 -9.20 -22.26
C ASP A 114 6.14 -10.61 -22.43
N ALA A 115 6.40 -11.04 -23.68
CA ALA A 115 6.88 -12.39 -23.96
C ALA A 115 8.21 -12.73 -23.27
N THR A 116 9.09 -11.72 -23.11
CA THR A 116 10.41 -11.84 -22.48
C THR A 116 10.26 -12.16 -21.00
N TRP A 117 9.37 -11.43 -20.33
CA TRP A 117 9.16 -11.54 -18.89
C TRP A 117 8.14 -12.62 -18.50
N PHE A 118 7.22 -12.94 -19.40
CA PHE A 118 6.19 -13.96 -19.21
C PHE A 118 6.81 -15.32 -18.87
N GLU A 119 7.78 -15.79 -19.65
CA GLU A 119 8.43 -17.08 -19.40
C GLU A 119 9.22 -17.09 -18.10
N VAL A 120 9.84 -15.96 -17.73
CA VAL A 120 10.54 -15.80 -16.46
C VAL A 120 9.55 -15.94 -15.30
N PHE A 121 8.43 -15.21 -15.33
CA PHE A 121 7.42 -15.25 -14.26
C PHE A 121 6.69 -16.59 -14.18
N ARG A 122 6.41 -17.23 -15.33
CA ARG A 122 5.80 -18.56 -15.38
C ARG A 122 6.72 -19.61 -14.79
N LYS A 123 8.02 -19.63 -15.15
CA LYS A 123 9.01 -20.58 -14.61
C LYS A 123 9.25 -20.35 -13.12
N ALA A 124 9.16 -19.11 -12.66
CA ALA A 124 9.24 -18.76 -11.23
C ALA A 124 7.97 -19.13 -10.43
N GLY A 125 6.90 -19.62 -11.08
CA GLY A 125 5.67 -20.03 -10.40
C GLY A 125 4.85 -18.87 -9.84
N MET A 126 4.92 -17.69 -10.45
CA MET A 126 4.24 -16.49 -9.95
C MET A 126 2.71 -16.65 -9.96
N THR A 127 2.04 -16.81 -8.83
CA THR A 127 0.57 -16.97 -8.77
C THR A 127 -0.19 -15.67 -8.55
N SER A 128 0.50 -14.61 -8.13
CA SER A 128 -0.10 -13.31 -7.82
C SER A 128 0.78 -12.17 -8.29
N THR A 129 0.17 -11.08 -8.77
CA THR A 129 0.86 -9.85 -9.16
C THR A 129 0.39 -8.67 -8.33
N TYR A 130 1.30 -7.71 -8.15
CA TYR A 130 1.08 -6.47 -7.42
C TYR A 130 0.82 -5.31 -8.39
N PHE A 131 -0.13 -4.46 -8.02
CA PHE A 131 -0.51 -3.24 -8.71
C PHE A 131 -0.44 -2.08 -7.72
N LEU A 132 0.39 -1.09 -8.03
CA LEU A 132 0.41 0.18 -7.33
C LEU A 132 -0.42 1.19 -8.12
N HIS A 133 -1.58 1.56 -7.59
CA HIS A 133 -2.42 2.60 -8.16
C HIS A 133 -1.95 3.97 -7.65
N ILE A 134 -1.62 4.87 -8.58
CA ILE A 134 -1.17 6.23 -8.30
C ILE A 134 -2.26 7.20 -8.75
N LYS A 135 -2.90 7.88 -7.80
CA LYS A 135 -3.92 8.91 -8.09
C LYS A 135 -3.39 10.29 -7.76
N PHE A 136 -3.42 11.19 -8.74
CA PHE A 136 -2.94 12.56 -8.57
C PHE A 136 -4.07 13.48 -8.14
N ASN A 137 -3.77 14.36 -7.18
CA ASN A 137 -4.60 15.49 -6.79
C ASN A 137 -3.76 16.78 -6.93
N PRO A 138 -3.82 17.45 -8.10
CA PRO A 138 -3.07 18.67 -8.36
C PRO A 138 -3.44 19.83 -7.44
N GLU A 139 -4.72 19.95 -7.06
CA GLU A 139 -5.20 21.05 -6.19
C GLU A 139 -4.50 21.05 -4.82
N LYS A 140 -4.15 19.87 -4.32
CA LYS A 140 -3.48 19.69 -3.01
C LYS A 140 -1.99 19.38 -3.14
N ASN A 141 -1.43 19.40 -4.36
CA ASN A 141 -0.09 18.90 -4.68
C ASN A 141 0.19 17.56 -4.00
N ALA A 142 -0.78 16.65 -4.09
CA ALA A 142 -0.77 15.39 -3.37
C ALA A 142 -0.96 14.19 -4.31
N VAL A 143 -0.27 13.10 -4.00
CA VAL A 143 -0.39 11.82 -4.68
C VAL A 143 -0.87 10.76 -3.69
N TYR A 144 -1.92 10.04 -4.06
CA TYR A 144 -2.47 8.93 -3.30
C TYR A 144 -1.99 7.61 -3.91
N LEU A 145 -1.31 6.81 -3.09
CA LEU A 145 -0.92 5.44 -3.44
C LEU A 145 -1.91 4.44 -2.85
N VAL A 146 -2.36 3.50 -3.69
CA VAL A 146 -3.24 2.40 -3.30
C VAL A 146 -2.63 1.08 -3.76
N ASP A 147 -2.34 0.22 -2.80
CA ASP A 147 -1.78 -1.11 -3.01
C ASP A 147 -2.90 -2.11 -3.37
N ARG A 148 -2.75 -2.84 -4.48
CA ARG A 148 -3.68 -3.90 -4.90
C ARG A 148 -2.92 -5.14 -5.35
N THR A 149 -3.49 -6.31 -5.09
CA THR A 149 -2.96 -7.58 -5.58
C THR A 149 -4.01 -8.23 -6.48
N LYS A 150 -3.59 -8.99 -7.49
CA LYS A 150 -4.48 -9.88 -8.22
C LYS A 150 -3.85 -11.25 -8.37
N THR A 151 -4.69 -12.28 -8.38
CA THR A 151 -4.25 -13.65 -8.68
C THR A 151 -4.22 -13.82 -10.19
N ILE A 152 -3.12 -14.38 -10.71
CA ILE A 152 -2.96 -14.71 -12.12
C ILE A 152 -3.08 -16.22 -12.28
N LYS A 153 -3.87 -16.66 -13.25
CA LYS A 153 -3.88 -18.06 -13.71
C LYS A 153 -3.21 -18.13 -15.08
N TRP A 154 -2.15 -18.91 -15.18
CA TRP A 154 -1.43 -19.17 -16.43
C TRP A 154 -2.12 -20.31 -17.18
N HIS A 155 -2.44 -20.11 -18.46
CA HIS A 155 -2.94 -21.17 -19.34
C HIS A 155 -2.03 -21.31 -20.55
N LYS A 156 -1.75 -22.56 -20.93
CA LYS A 156 -1.01 -22.90 -22.15
C LYS A 156 -2.04 -22.96 -23.30
N GLY A 157 -1.94 -22.05 -24.27
CA GLY A 157 -2.82 -22.06 -25.44
C GLY A 157 -2.46 -23.17 -26.44
N PRO A 158 -3.39 -23.56 -27.34
CA PRO A 158 -3.22 -24.70 -28.24
C PRO A 158 -2.13 -24.53 -29.32
N LEU A 159 -1.63 -23.31 -29.54
CA LEU A 159 -0.59 -22.99 -30.54
C LEU A 159 0.75 -22.54 -29.90
N GLY A 160 0.98 -22.86 -28.62
CA GLY A 160 2.16 -22.37 -27.89
C GLY A 160 2.09 -20.89 -27.49
N PHE A 161 1.11 -20.14 -27.98
CA PHE A 161 0.78 -18.81 -27.46
C PHE A 161 0.20 -18.92 -26.06
N ALA A 162 0.93 -18.39 -25.08
CA ALA A 162 0.50 -18.37 -23.70
C ALA A 162 -0.45 -17.18 -23.46
N LYS A 163 -1.62 -17.44 -22.87
CA LYS A 163 -2.58 -16.39 -22.49
C LYS A 163 -2.65 -16.33 -20.96
N SER A 164 -2.47 -15.15 -20.38
CA SER A 164 -2.70 -14.90 -18.95
C SER A 164 -4.14 -14.42 -18.74
N PHE A 165 -4.83 -14.98 -17.75
CA PHE A 165 -6.14 -14.48 -17.32
C PHE A 165 -6.04 -14.03 -15.87
N SER A 166 -6.42 -12.78 -15.60
CA SER A 166 -6.41 -12.21 -14.25
C SER A 166 -7.79 -12.34 -13.61
N LEU A 167 -7.90 -13.08 -12.50
CA LEU A 167 -9.09 -13.09 -11.67
C LEU A 167 -8.84 -12.22 -10.43
N PHE A 168 -9.78 -11.31 -10.16
CA PHE A 168 -9.68 -10.31 -9.11
C PHE A 168 -9.70 -10.97 -7.72
N SER A 169 -8.77 -10.60 -6.84
CA SER A 169 -8.84 -10.94 -5.42
C SER A 169 -8.10 -9.90 -4.57
N GLY A 170 -8.88 -9.07 -3.87
CA GLY A 170 -8.52 -8.44 -2.59
C GLY A 170 -7.46 -7.33 -2.54
N ILE A 171 -7.66 -6.44 -1.56
CA ILE A 171 -6.65 -5.49 -1.05
C ILE A 171 -5.84 -6.25 0.00
N LEU A 172 -4.51 -6.22 -0.09
CA LEU A 172 -3.64 -6.76 0.94
C LEU A 172 -2.79 -5.63 1.52
N MET A 173 -3.12 -5.24 2.75
CA MET A 173 -2.12 -4.79 3.71
C MET A 173 -1.27 -6.02 4.09
N ASN A 174 0.04 -5.96 3.82
CA ASN A 174 1.06 -6.90 4.29
C ASN A 174 0.83 -8.41 4.04
N LYS A 175 0.89 -8.85 2.79
CA LYS A 175 1.44 -10.19 2.51
C LYS A 175 2.62 -10.08 1.55
N LEU A 176 3.81 -10.13 2.13
CA LEU A 176 5.02 -10.52 1.43
C LEU A 176 4.76 -11.93 0.90
N ALA A 177 4.47 -12.05 -0.40
CA ALA A 177 4.23 -13.34 -1.04
C ALA A 177 5.56 -14.09 -1.17
N ILE A 178 6.02 -14.70 -0.08
CA ILE A 178 7.13 -15.66 -0.10
C ILE A 178 6.58 -16.97 -0.68
N GLY A 179 6.44 -17.03 -2.00
CA GLY A 179 6.20 -18.28 -2.71
C GLY A 179 7.50 -19.06 -2.82
N LYS A 180 7.76 -20.01 -1.92
CA LYS A 180 8.81 -21.02 -2.12
C LYS A 180 8.36 -22.00 -3.20
N ALA A 181 8.70 -21.72 -4.47
CA ALA A 181 8.51 -22.68 -5.56
C ALA A 181 9.71 -23.65 -5.59
N TRP A 182 9.49 -24.90 -5.17
CA TRP A 182 10.41 -26.00 -5.43
C TRP A 182 10.09 -26.56 -6.83
N GLY A 183 11.10 -26.64 -7.71
CA GLY A 183 10.93 -27.15 -9.08
C GLY A 183 12.16 -27.94 -9.56
N ILE A 184 11.91 -29.03 -10.28
CA ILE A 184 12.93 -29.95 -10.84
C ILE A 184 13.36 -29.42 -12.22
N ARG A 185 14.68 -29.35 -12.48
CA ARG A 185 15.25 -28.98 -13.78
C ARG A 185 15.11 -30.13 -14.78
N GLU A 186 15.03 -29.82 -16.08
CA GLU A 186 14.92 -30.81 -17.19
C GLU A 186 16.10 -31.81 -17.27
N ASN A 187 17.15 -31.63 -16.46
CA ASN A 187 18.32 -32.50 -16.39
C ASN A 187 18.37 -33.40 -15.12
N PHE A 188 17.25 -33.62 -14.43
CA PHE A 188 17.17 -34.41 -13.18
C PHE A 188 18.09 -33.94 -12.03
N SER A 189 18.61 -32.71 -12.08
CA SER A 189 19.36 -32.12 -10.96
C SER A 189 18.47 -31.24 -10.08
N ILE A 190 18.51 -31.48 -8.77
CA ILE A 190 17.85 -30.65 -7.76
C ILE A 190 18.70 -29.39 -7.58
N GLY A 191 18.33 -28.30 -8.22
CA GLY A 191 19.04 -27.02 -8.11
C GLY A 191 18.09 -25.84 -8.25
N LYS A 192 18.15 -24.89 -7.30
CA LYS A 192 17.28 -23.71 -7.21
C LYS A 192 17.04 -23.09 -8.58
N LEU A 193 15.78 -23.05 -9.01
CA LEU A 193 15.33 -22.30 -10.18
C LEU A 193 15.04 -20.88 -9.69
N TYR A 194 15.91 -19.93 -10.03
CA TYR A 194 15.74 -18.47 -9.86
C TYR A 194 14.98 -18.01 -8.59
N ASP A 195 15.74 -17.65 -7.55
CA ASP A 195 15.25 -17.07 -6.29
C ASP A 195 14.87 -15.59 -6.49
N TYR A 196 14.05 -15.26 -7.50
CA TYR A 196 13.56 -13.89 -7.69
C TYR A 196 12.38 -13.64 -6.74
N LYS A 197 12.67 -13.01 -5.60
CA LYS A 197 11.65 -12.61 -4.62
C LYS A 197 10.93 -11.38 -5.16
N PHE A 198 9.76 -11.57 -5.78
CA PHE A 198 8.89 -10.46 -6.18
C PHE A 198 8.43 -9.66 -4.96
N SER A 199 9.21 -8.67 -4.55
CA SER A 199 8.88 -7.77 -3.46
C SER A 199 8.09 -6.57 -4.00
N PRO A 200 6.93 -6.23 -3.40
CA PRO A 200 6.24 -4.98 -3.71
C PRO A 200 7.14 -3.74 -3.55
N GLU A 201 8.17 -3.83 -2.72
CA GLU A 201 9.14 -2.74 -2.47
C GLU A 201 9.95 -2.37 -3.72
N GLU A 202 10.23 -3.33 -4.61
CA GLU A 202 10.96 -3.07 -5.87
C GLU A 202 10.18 -2.14 -6.81
N ILE A 203 8.85 -2.24 -6.78
CA ILE A 203 7.96 -1.33 -7.52
C ILE A 203 7.75 -0.03 -6.75
N LYS A 204 7.53 -0.12 -5.43
CA LYS A 204 7.04 0.98 -4.61
C LYS A 204 8.13 2.01 -4.29
N ASN A 205 9.35 1.57 -3.97
CA ASN A 205 10.43 2.47 -3.54
C ASN A 205 10.86 3.45 -4.63
N PRO A 206 11.10 3.05 -5.90
CA PRO A 206 11.46 3.99 -6.95
C PRO A 206 10.38 5.04 -7.19
N VAL A 207 9.11 4.62 -7.20
CA VAL A 207 7.96 5.51 -7.41
C VAL A 207 7.82 6.52 -6.27
N MET A 208 7.89 6.06 -5.02
CA MET A 208 7.80 6.93 -3.85
C MET A 208 8.94 7.95 -3.80
N ASN A 209 10.17 7.51 -4.09
CA ASN A 209 11.34 8.39 -4.10
C ASN A 209 11.22 9.47 -5.18
N THR A 210 10.74 9.13 -6.37
CA THR A 210 10.45 10.12 -7.43
C THR A 210 9.42 11.14 -6.95
N ILE A 211 8.27 10.70 -6.43
CA ILE A 211 7.20 11.62 -5.97
C ILE A 211 7.70 12.57 -4.88
N LEU A 212 8.41 12.05 -3.87
CA LEU A 212 8.89 12.85 -2.74
C LEU A 212 9.98 13.85 -3.17
N ARG A 213 10.90 13.44 -4.05
CA ARG A 213 11.95 14.33 -4.59
C ARG A 213 11.36 15.45 -5.43
N SER A 214 10.26 15.18 -6.13
CA SER A 214 9.56 16.14 -6.98
C SER A 214 8.73 17.16 -6.19
N GLY A 215 8.78 17.14 -4.85
CA GLY A 215 8.14 18.11 -3.96
C GLY A 215 6.65 17.84 -3.70
N TRP A 216 6.11 16.72 -4.18
CA TRP A 216 4.70 16.37 -3.99
C TRP A 216 4.47 15.63 -2.68
N ASN A 217 3.32 15.89 -2.05
CA ASN A 217 2.92 15.23 -0.82
C ASN A 217 2.42 13.81 -1.12
N LEU A 218 3.00 12.82 -0.45
CA LEU A 218 2.62 11.44 -0.59
C LEU A 218 1.65 11.02 0.53
N ARG A 219 0.54 10.39 0.13
CA ARG A 219 -0.46 9.83 1.04
C ARG A 219 -0.76 8.38 0.66
N PHE A 220 -0.91 7.54 1.67
CA PHE A 220 -1.44 6.19 1.47
C PHE A 220 -2.96 6.25 1.64
N ALA A 221 -3.69 5.82 0.62
CA ALA A 221 -5.13 5.72 0.69
C ALA A 221 -5.52 4.27 1.01
N LEU A 222 -6.23 4.09 2.12
CA LEU A 222 -7.05 2.92 2.38
C LEU A 222 -8.31 3.11 1.53
N VAL A 223 -8.47 2.32 0.46
CA VAL A 223 -9.74 2.22 -0.28
C VAL A 223 -10.54 1.08 0.31
#